data_AF-A0A1R3UVT8-F1
#
_entry.id   AF-A0A1R3UVT8-F1
#
_cell.length_a   1.000
_cell.length_b   1.000
_cell.length_c   1.000
_cell.angle_alpha   90.00
_cell.angle_beta   90.00
_cell.angle_gamma   90.00
#
_symmetry.space_group_name_H-M   'P 1'
#
loop_
_entity.id
_entity.type
_entity.pdbx_description
1 polymer ?
#
loop_
_entity_poly.entity_id
_entity_poly.type
_entity_poly.pdbx_seq_one_letter_code
_entity_poly.pdbx_strand_id
1 'polypeptide(L)'
;MLTVIAVLAGASTLGGTLALAGMLTDRVVADEAPEPAPTAEESDPEPSVTPTPEPSPTPEPTEEPTEEPGDTTDSALWDMTAEEVVTELREDHDDLTAGLDVSDDLCVSEEEDDLFLCTMAVETNLVRVISYENSLIATTVVLGLQGQEESEGSDTAVDFRDACHIVLIWFEHGGMEESDRSAMADDVEGIVGC
;
A
#
# COMPACT_ATOMS: atom_id res chain seq x y z
N MET A 1 5.90 -2.77 24.24
CA MET A 1 5.41 -1.57 24.97
C MET A 1 4.67 -0.74 23.94
N LEU A 2 3.38 -0.46 24.13
CA LEU A 2 2.57 0.34 23.20
C LEU A 2 2.71 1.81 23.61
N THR A 3 3.34 2.62 22.76
CA THR A 3 3.51 4.05 23.01
C THR A 3 2.32 4.80 22.44
N VAL A 4 1.56 5.44 23.34
CA VAL A 4 0.39 6.26 23.03
C VAL A 4 0.86 7.66 22.66
N ILE A 5 0.62 8.08 21.42
CA ILE A 5 0.87 9.46 20.98
C ILE A 5 -0.40 10.26 21.32
N ALA A 6 -0.35 11.05 22.39
CA ALA A 6 -1.43 11.96 22.76
C ALA A 6 -1.19 13.33 22.11
N VAL A 7 -1.85 13.59 20.98
CA VAL A 7 -1.90 14.93 20.39
C VAL A 7 -2.98 15.74 21.11
N LEU A 8 -2.55 16.67 21.96
CA LEU A 8 -3.43 17.62 22.64
C LEU A 8 -3.60 18.87 21.75
N ALA A 9 -4.73 18.96 21.05
CA ALA A 9 -5.20 20.20 20.43
C ALA A 9 -6.55 20.60 21.05
N GLY A 10 -6.52 21.60 21.93
CA GLY A 10 -7.72 22.19 22.50
C GLY A 10 -8.28 23.30 21.62
N ALA A 11 -9.57 23.23 21.28
CA ALA A 11 -10.43 24.37 21.05
C ALA A 11 -11.91 23.97 21.24
N SER A 12 -12.56 24.62 22.20
CA SER A 12 -13.97 24.41 22.55
C SER A 12 -14.90 25.12 21.56
N THR A 13 -15.78 24.39 20.88
CA THR A 13 -17.01 24.92 20.24
C THR A 13 -18.13 23.86 20.38
N LEU A 14 -18.95 23.92 21.42
CA LEU A 14 -20.29 24.51 21.41
C LEU A 14 -21.24 23.97 20.32
N GLY A 15 -21.90 22.84 20.64
CA GLY A 15 -23.32 22.62 20.35
C GLY A 15 -23.71 22.02 19.01
N GLY A 16 -24.24 20.79 19.04
CA GLY A 16 -24.97 20.22 17.90
C GLY A 16 -25.35 18.76 18.10
N THR A 17 -26.48 18.51 18.76
CA THR A 17 -27.07 17.17 18.91
C THR A 17 -27.59 16.66 17.57
N LEU A 18 -27.09 15.53 17.08
CA LEU A 18 -27.80 14.71 16.10
C LEU A 18 -28.05 13.32 16.69
N ALA A 19 -29.26 13.16 17.20
CA ALA A 19 -29.87 11.86 17.42
C ALA A 19 -30.35 11.32 16.06
N LEU A 20 -29.79 10.21 15.61
CA LEU A 20 -30.42 9.37 14.60
C LEU A 20 -30.51 7.94 15.13
N ALA A 21 -31.67 7.70 15.76
CA ALA A 21 -32.19 6.37 16.02
C ALA A 21 -32.68 5.75 14.71
N GLY A 22 -32.42 4.46 14.50
CA GLY A 22 -32.92 3.76 13.32
C GLY A 22 -32.54 2.28 13.32
N MET A 23 -33.27 1.50 14.12
CA MET A 23 -33.20 0.04 14.17
C MET A 23 -33.47 -0.59 12.80
N LEU A 24 -32.61 -1.51 12.37
CA LEU A 24 -32.97 -2.62 11.48
C LEU A 24 -32.26 -3.89 11.97
N THR A 25 -32.94 -4.65 12.83
CA THR A 25 -32.59 -6.05 13.11
C THR A 25 -33.83 -6.89 12.86
N ASP A 26 -34.09 -7.18 11.58
CA ASP A 26 -34.99 -8.28 11.22
C ASP A 26 -34.09 -9.48 10.90
N ARG A 27 -33.69 -10.20 11.97
CA ARG A 27 -33.07 -11.52 11.82
C ARG A 27 -34.18 -12.53 11.55
N VAL A 28 -34.15 -13.05 10.33
CA VAL A 28 -34.87 -14.23 9.87
C VAL A 28 -34.75 -15.35 10.92
N VAL A 29 -35.91 -15.75 11.48
CA VAL A 29 -36.09 -16.99 12.24
C VAL A 29 -36.94 -17.92 11.37
N ALA A 30 -36.30 -18.96 10.86
CA ALA A 30 -36.88 -20.17 10.27
C ALA A 30 -35.69 -21.15 10.19
N ASP A 31 -35.73 -22.41 10.56
CA ASP A 31 -36.76 -23.34 10.98
C ASP A 31 -35.97 -24.56 11.53
N GLU A 32 -36.36 -25.13 12.67
CA GLU A 32 -35.65 -26.27 13.27
C GLU A 32 -36.30 -27.62 12.85
N ALA A 33 -35.50 -28.46 12.17
CA ALA A 33 -35.50 -29.94 12.13
C ALA A 33 -36.66 -30.69 11.40
N PRO A 34 -36.51 -32.01 11.04
CA PRO A 34 -35.43 -32.99 11.32
C PRO A 34 -34.99 -33.87 10.12
N GLU A 35 -34.13 -34.87 10.41
CA GLU A 35 -33.97 -36.21 9.78
C GLU A 35 -32.69 -36.47 8.94
N PRO A 36 -32.25 -37.74 8.76
CA PRO A 36 -32.11 -38.87 9.69
C PRO A 36 -30.68 -39.49 9.64
N ALA A 37 -30.36 -40.41 10.57
CA ALA A 37 -29.16 -41.28 10.50
C ALA A 37 -29.53 -42.71 10.05
N PRO A 38 -28.73 -43.36 9.19
CA PRO A 38 -28.30 -44.76 9.42
C PRO A 38 -26.84 -45.02 8.97
N THR A 39 -25.97 -45.62 9.80
CA THR A 39 -25.59 -47.06 9.94
C THR A 39 -24.82 -47.72 8.76
N ALA A 40 -23.51 -47.90 8.99
CA ALA A 40 -22.61 -49.07 8.84
C ALA A 40 -22.35 -49.86 7.51
N GLU A 41 -21.16 -50.50 7.53
CA GLU A 41 -20.61 -51.63 6.71
C GLU A 41 -20.03 -51.31 5.31
N GLU A 42 -19.07 -52.02 4.73
CA GLU A 42 -17.89 -52.83 5.13
C GLU A 42 -17.20 -53.23 3.79
N SER A 43 -15.91 -53.54 3.83
CA SER A 43 -15.17 -54.46 2.94
C SER A 43 -14.82 -54.13 1.47
N ASP A 44 -13.49 -54.05 1.30
CA ASP A 44 -12.54 -54.27 0.19
C ASP A 44 -12.97 -55.17 -0.98
N PRO A 45 -12.44 -54.93 -2.20
CA PRO A 45 -11.49 -55.90 -2.75
C PRO A 45 -10.25 -55.32 -3.46
N GLU A 46 -9.07 -55.86 -3.13
CA GLU A 46 -7.82 -55.83 -3.91
C GLU A 46 -8.03 -56.17 -5.40
N PRO A 47 -7.22 -55.59 -6.31
CA PRO A 47 -6.39 -56.48 -7.11
C PRO A 47 -4.99 -55.97 -7.49
N SER A 48 -4.04 -56.91 -7.39
CA SER A 48 -3.02 -57.29 -8.39
C SER A 48 -1.89 -56.31 -8.71
N VAL A 49 -0.76 -56.53 -8.03
CA VAL A 49 0.55 -55.93 -8.31
C VAL A 49 1.10 -56.48 -9.64
N THR A 50 1.38 -55.59 -10.60
CA THR A 50 2.16 -55.90 -11.81
C THR A 50 3.57 -55.31 -11.62
N PRO A 51 4.67 -56.02 -11.95
CA PRO A 51 6.01 -55.52 -11.70
C PRO A 51 6.34 -54.27 -12.54
N THR A 52 6.69 -53.18 -11.84
CA THR A 52 7.25 -51.94 -12.39
C THR A 52 8.68 -52.18 -12.91
N PRO A 53 9.04 -51.76 -14.13
CA PRO A 53 10.42 -51.81 -14.60
C PRO A 53 11.31 -50.82 -13.84
N GLU A 54 12.53 -51.26 -13.50
CA GLU A 54 13.57 -50.41 -12.92
C GLU A 54 13.87 -49.19 -13.82
N PRO A 55 13.91 -47.96 -13.27
CA PRO A 55 14.33 -46.80 -14.05
C PRO A 55 15.84 -46.85 -14.33
N SER A 56 16.19 -46.74 -15.62
CA SER A 56 17.56 -46.51 -16.09
C SER A 56 18.13 -45.21 -15.51
N PRO A 57 19.44 -45.12 -15.20
CA PRO A 57 20.02 -43.90 -14.67
C PRO A 57 19.90 -42.74 -15.67
N THR A 58 19.29 -41.66 -15.21
CA THR A 58 19.26 -40.35 -15.87
C THR A 58 20.68 -39.77 -15.85
N PRO A 59 21.21 -39.27 -16.98
CA PRO A 59 22.49 -38.57 -16.97
C PRO A 59 22.40 -37.31 -16.10
N GLU A 60 23.40 -37.08 -15.26
CA GLU A 60 23.51 -35.86 -14.46
C GLU A 60 23.60 -34.64 -15.41
N PRO A 61 22.76 -33.60 -15.24
CA PRO A 61 22.88 -32.38 -16.01
C PRO A 61 24.24 -31.73 -15.75
N THR A 62 25.02 -31.58 -16.82
CA THR A 62 26.17 -30.69 -16.86
C THR A 62 25.69 -29.29 -16.56
N GLU A 63 26.12 -28.71 -15.44
CA GLU A 63 25.89 -27.30 -15.14
C GLU A 63 26.68 -26.45 -16.15
N GLU A 64 25.99 -25.92 -17.15
CA GLU A 64 26.48 -24.72 -17.83
C GLU A 64 26.48 -23.57 -16.81
N PRO A 65 27.54 -22.73 -16.77
CA PRO A 65 27.54 -21.58 -15.88
C PRO A 65 26.35 -20.71 -16.25
N THR A 66 25.36 -20.67 -15.35
CA THR A 66 24.31 -19.68 -15.37
C THR A 66 25.01 -18.35 -15.19
N GLU A 67 25.08 -17.54 -16.26
CA GLU A 67 25.41 -16.13 -16.12
C GLU A 67 24.38 -15.58 -15.13
N GLU A 68 24.87 -15.22 -13.94
CA GLU A 68 24.11 -14.46 -12.95
C GLU A 68 23.54 -13.25 -13.71
N PRO A 69 22.21 -13.05 -13.75
CA PRO A 69 21.67 -11.84 -14.34
C PRO A 69 22.33 -10.70 -13.58
N GLY A 70 23.19 -9.94 -14.27
CA GLY A 70 23.84 -8.82 -13.65
C GLY A 70 22.77 -7.95 -13.02
N ASP A 71 22.98 -7.58 -11.75
CA ASP A 71 22.35 -6.45 -11.05
C ASP A 71 22.67 -5.13 -11.76
N THR A 72 22.43 -5.08 -13.07
CA THR A 72 22.09 -3.88 -13.79
C THR A 72 20.57 -3.86 -13.84
N THR A 73 19.93 -3.87 -12.66
CA THR A 73 18.71 -3.08 -12.56
C THR A 73 19.12 -1.71 -13.04
N ASP A 74 18.41 -1.22 -14.04
CA ASP A 74 18.51 0.11 -14.61
C ASP A 74 18.19 1.12 -13.47
N SER A 75 19.07 1.27 -12.47
CA SER A 75 18.84 2.17 -11.31
C SER A 75 18.58 3.60 -11.80
N ALA A 76 19.15 3.94 -12.96
CA ALA A 76 18.92 5.20 -13.67
C ALA A 76 17.47 5.46 -14.07
N LEU A 77 16.62 4.42 -14.22
CA LEU A 77 15.19 4.59 -14.53
C LEU A 77 14.33 4.87 -13.29
N TRP A 78 14.86 4.64 -12.09
CA TRP A 78 14.14 4.83 -10.82
C TRP A 78 14.74 5.96 -9.97
N ASP A 79 15.73 6.68 -10.52
CA ASP A 79 16.47 7.74 -9.81
C ASP A 79 15.68 9.05 -9.68
N MET A 80 14.43 9.11 -10.18
CA MET A 80 13.66 10.35 -10.13
C MET A 80 13.28 10.71 -8.69
N THR A 81 13.70 11.90 -8.28
CA THR A 81 13.51 12.43 -6.93
C THR A 81 12.16 13.12 -6.79
N ALA A 82 11.69 13.30 -5.54
CA ALA A 82 10.45 14.04 -5.28
C ALA A 82 10.49 15.49 -5.81
N GLU A 83 11.66 16.15 -5.79
CA GLU A 83 11.82 17.50 -6.36
C GLU A 83 11.66 17.52 -7.88
N GLU A 84 12.23 16.55 -8.59
CA GLU A 84 12.09 16.41 -10.04
C GLU A 84 10.64 16.10 -10.42
N VAL A 85 9.98 15.19 -9.70
CA VAL A 85 8.55 14.89 -9.91
C VAL A 85 7.69 16.15 -9.73
N VAL A 86 7.91 16.94 -8.67
CA VAL A 86 7.17 18.19 -8.47
C VAL A 86 7.48 19.21 -9.57
N THR A 87 8.71 19.23 -10.08
CA THR A 87 9.11 20.13 -11.17
C THR A 87 8.37 19.80 -12.47
N GLU A 88 8.33 18.52 -12.85
CA GLU A 88 7.62 18.06 -14.05
C GLU A 88 6.09 18.22 -13.89
N LEU A 89 5.52 17.84 -12.72
CA LEU A 89 4.09 18.01 -12.46
C LEU A 89 3.63 19.46 -12.60
N ARG A 90 4.46 20.44 -12.25
CA ARG A 90 4.12 21.86 -12.38
C ARG A 90 4.02 22.32 -13.83
N GLU A 91 4.60 21.60 -14.79
CA GLU A 91 4.45 21.93 -16.21
C GLU A 91 3.02 21.65 -16.70
N ASP A 92 2.39 20.60 -16.16
CA ASP A 92 1.03 20.18 -16.52
C ASP A 92 -0.05 20.64 -15.51
N HIS A 93 0.35 20.98 -14.27
CA HIS A 93 -0.54 21.39 -13.17
C HIS A 93 -0.16 22.77 -12.62
N ASP A 94 -0.66 23.84 -13.26
CA ASP A 94 -0.35 25.25 -12.94
C ASP A 94 -0.71 25.68 -11.49
N ASP A 95 -1.61 24.95 -10.82
CA ASP A 95 -2.10 25.26 -9.47
C ASP A 95 -1.11 24.84 -8.35
N LEU A 96 -0.05 24.10 -8.70
CA LEU A 96 0.99 23.67 -7.77
C LEU A 96 1.96 24.82 -7.46
N THR A 97 2.18 25.09 -6.18
CA THR A 97 3.23 26.00 -5.71
C THR A 97 4.60 25.38 -5.84
N ALA A 98 5.65 26.21 -5.66
CA ALA A 98 7.01 25.68 -5.61
C ALA A 98 7.08 24.64 -4.47
N GLY A 99 7.81 23.55 -4.73
CA GLY A 99 8.05 22.53 -3.71
C GLY A 99 8.91 23.10 -2.57
N LEU A 100 8.50 22.82 -1.34
CA LEU A 100 9.30 23.00 -0.14
C LEU A 100 9.91 21.65 0.24
N ASP A 101 11.23 21.59 0.30
CA ASP A 101 11.92 20.41 0.85
C ASP A 101 11.63 20.29 2.35
N VAL A 102 11.00 19.17 2.72
CA VAL A 102 10.63 18.80 4.10
C VAL A 102 11.27 17.46 4.50
N SER A 103 12.32 17.05 3.78
CA SER A 103 13.02 15.78 4.01
C SER A 103 13.63 15.70 5.41
N ASP A 104 14.14 16.81 5.94
CA ASP A 104 14.72 16.89 7.28
C ASP A 104 13.71 16.59 8.40
N ASP A 105 12.41 16.78 8.16
CA ASP A 105 11.35 16.53 9.12
C ASP A 105 10.72 15.14 8.96
N LEU A 106 10.66 14.63 7.72
CA LEU A 106 9.91 13.42 7.38
C LEU A 106 10.77 12.19 7.06
N CYS A 107 11.98 12.38 6.55
CA CYS A 107 12.88 11.30 6.18
C CYS A 107 13.92 10.98 7.27
N VAL A 108 13.63 11.28 8.54
CA VAL A 108 14.56 11.02 9.64
C VAL A 108 14.49 9.55 10.07
N SER A 109 15.55 8.80 9.79
CA SER A 109 15.76 7.48 10.39
C SER A 109 16.44 7.62 11.75
N GLU A 110 15.72 7.33 12.85
CA GLU A 110 16.30 7.34 14.20
C GLU A 110 17.07 6.04 14.51
N GLU A 111 16.88 4.99 13.72
CA GLU A 111 17.47 3.66 13.89
C GLU A 111 18.26 3.26 12.63
N GLU A 112 19.44 2.65 12.81
CA GLU A 112 20.35 2.26 11.71
C GLU A 112 19.80 1.14 10.81
N ASP A 113 18.63 0.56 11.16
CA ASP A 113 17.99 -0.58 10.47
C ASP A 113 16.57 -0.23 9.96
N ASP A 114 16.23 1.05 9.80
CA ASP A 114 14.89 1.45 9.36
C ASP A 114 14.66 0.99 7.90
N LEU A 115 13.71 0.07 7.72
CA LEU A 115 13.37 -0.53 6.41
C LEU A 115 12.56 0.43 5.52
N PHE A 116 12.22 1.62 6.03
CA PHE A 116 11.40 2.63 5.37
C PHE A 116 12.22 3.88 5.07
N LEU A 117 13.30 3.72 4.29
CA LEU A 117 14.17 4.83 3.92
C LEU A 117 13.50 5.74 2.89
N CYS A 118 12.81 6.74 3.42
CA CYS A 118 12.43 7.96 2.72
C CYS A 118 13.72 8.65 2.24
N THR A 119 13.83 8.90 0.94
CA THR A 119 15.03 9.52 0.35
C THR A 119 14.89 11.04 0.25
N MET A 120 13.67 11.51 -0.05
CA MET A 120 13.36 12.93 -0.15
C MET A 120 11.85 13.13 -0.04
N ALA A 121 11.44 14.23 0.60
CA ALA A 121 10.05 14.65 0.70
C ALA A 121 9.91 16.13 0.33
N VAL A 122 8.99 16.41 -0.60
CA VAL A 122 8.70 17.76 -1.08
C VAL A 122 7.22 18.06 -0.90
N GLU A 123 6.91 19.20 -0.29
CA GLU A 123 5.54 19.65 -0.04
C GLU A 123 5.16 20.83 -0.95
N THR A 124 3.97 20.75 -1.53
CA THR A 124 3.32 21.86 -2.25
C THR A 124 2.06 22.32 -1.50
N ASN A 125 1.33 23.27 -2.07
CA ASN A 125 0.01 23.67 -1.57
C ASN A 125 -1.09 22.62 -1.74
N LEU A 126 -0.91 21.56 -2.54
CA LEU A 126 -1.97 20.57 -2.80
C LEU A 126 -1.57 19.16 -2.42
N VAL A 127 -0.32 18.81 -2.72
CA VAL A 127 0.21 17.46 -2.58
C VAL A 127 1.59 17.49 -1.93
N ARG A 128 1.84 16.52 -1.06
CA ARG A 128 3.18 16.17 -0.60
C ARG A 128 3.64 14.93 -1.37
N VAL A 129 4.83 15.03 -1.94
CA VAL A 129 5.47 13.99 -2.75
C VAL A 129 6.64 13.43 -1.94
N ILE A 130 6.65 12.14 -1.69
CA ILE A 130 7.69 11.46 -0.93
C ILE A 130 8.30 10.38 -1.79
N SER A 131 9.61 10.41 -1.96
CA SER A 131 10.37 9.37 -2.66
C SER A 131 10.96 8.39 -1.66
N TYR A 132 10.96 7.11 -2.05
CA TYR A 132 11.53 6.00 -1.29
C TYR A 132 12.55 5.26 -2.14
N GLU A 133 13.38 4.44 -1.50
CA GLU A 133 14.34 3.59 -2.23
C GLU A 133 13.68 2.51 -3.11
N ASN A 134 12.44 2.13 -2.80
CA ASN A 134 11.76 1.06 -3.53
C ASN A 134 10.23 1.20 -3.53
N SER A 135 9.58 0.76 -4.61
CA SER A 135 8.12 0.78 -4.73
C SER A 135 7.39 -0.06 -3.69
N LEU A 136 7.98 -1.18 -3.26
CA LEU A 136 7.41 -2.01 -2.20
C LEU A 136 7.27 -1.22 -0.88
N ILE A 137 8.23 -0.34 -0.59
CA ILE A 137 8.22 0.52 0.60
C ILE A 137 7.08 1.54 0.46
N ALA A 138 7.00 2.22 -0.68
CA ALA A 138 5.95 3.20 -0.97
C ALA A 138 4.53 2.60 -0.81
N THR A 139 4.26 1.45 -1.44
CA THR A 139 2.97 0.75 -1.30
C THR A 139 2.69 0.38 0.16
N THR A 140 3.71 -0.10 0.90
CA THR A 140 3.54 -0.46 2.32
C THR A 140 3.21 0.75 3.17
N VAL A 141 3.84 1.90 2.91
CA VAL A 141 3.54 3.16 3.61
C VAL A 141 2.10 3.59 3.34
N VAL A 142 1.64 3.56 2.09
CA VAL A 142 0.26 3.93 1.72
C VAL A 142 -0.75 3.05 2.45
N LEU A 143 -0.55 1.72 2.47
CA LEU A 143 -1.41 0.79 3.20
C LEU A 143 -1.41 1.07 4.72
N GLY A 144 -0.25 1.45 5.27
CA GLY A 144 -0.11 1.84 6.67
C GLY A 144 -0.90 3.11 7.00
N LEU A 145 -0.82 4.13 6.14
CA LEU A 145 -1.52 5.41 6.30
C LEU A 145 -3.04 5.23 6.18
N GLN A 146 -3.51 4.47 5.19
CA GLN A 146 -4.94 4.15 5.03
C GLN A 146 -5.51 3.39 6.25
N GLY A 147 -4.71 2.54 6.88
CA GLY A 147 -5.09 1.84 8.12
C GLY A 147 -5.16 2.74 9.35
N GLN A 148 -4.55 3.93 9.32
CA GLN A 148 -4.51 4.89 10.43
C GLN A 148 -5.65 5.91 10.39
N GLU A 149 -6.27 6.15 9.23
CA GLU A 149 -7.42 7.08 9.10
C GLU A 149 -8.60 6.68 10.00
N GLU A 150 -8.77 5.39 10.30
CA GLU A 150 -9.83 4.91 11.20
C GLU A 150 -9.55 5.21 12.69
N SER A 151 -8.33 5.63 13.04
CA SER A 151 -7.84 5.70 14.42
C SER A 151 -7.32 7.10 14.77
N GLU A 152 -8.23 8.08 14.80
CA GLU A 152 -8.12 9.36 15.53
C GLU A 152 -6.90 10.26 15.17
N GLY A 153 -7.08 11.19 14.21
CA GLY A 153 -6.48 12.53 14.33
C GLY A 153 -5.51 13.05 13.25
N SER A 154 -5.45 12.47 12.05
CA SER A 154 -4.72 13.09 10.92
C SER A 154 -5.65 13.98 10.08
N ASP A 155 -6.17 15.05 10.69
CA ASP A 155 -7.21 15.97 10.19
C ASP A 155 -6.82 16.83 8.95
N THR A 156 -5.85 16.40 8.14
CA THR A 156 -5.41 17.20 6.98
C THR A 156 -5.20 16.42 5.70
N ALA A 157 -4.87 15.12 5.74
CA ALA A 157 -4.70 14.32 4.54
C ALA A 157 -6.02 13.68 4.12
N VAL A 158 -6.31 13.65 2.82
CA VAL A 158 -7.60 13.21 2.26
C VAL A 158 -7.50 12.06 1.27
N ASP A 159 -6.29 11.73 0.83
CA ASP A 159 -6.00 10.57 0.00
C ASP A 159 -4.50 10.29 0.01
N PHE A 160 -4.17 9.01 -0.13
CA PHE A 160 -2.82 8.47 -0.15
C PHE A 160 -2.71 7.51 -1.32
N ARG A 161 -1.77 7.76 -2.23
CA ARG A 161 -1.51 6.87 -3.36
C ARG A 161 -0.02 6.70 -3.55
N ASP A 162 0.37 5.53 -4.03
CA ASP A 162 1.70 5.29 -4.55
C ASP A 162 1.68 5.32 -6.08
N ALA A 163 2.75 5.87 -6.64
CA ALA A 163 3.12 5.81 -8.03
C ALA A 163 4.58 5.33 -8.04
N CYS A 164 4.76 4.01 -8.07
CA CYS A 164 6.06 3.36 -7.96
C CYS A 164 6.77 3.65 -6.64
N HIS A 165 7.98 4.19 -6.65
CA HIS A 165 8.71 4.55 -5.43
C HIS A 165 8.30 5.92 -4.87
N ILE A 166 7.30 6.57 -5.48
CA ILE A 166 6.75 7.85 -5.05
C ILE A 166 5.44 7.62 -4.30
N VAL A 167 5.27 8.30 -3.17
CA VAL A 167 3.99 8.42 -2.45
C VAL A 167 3.47 9.84 -2.57
N LEU A 168 2.20 9.95 -2.92
CA LEU A 168 1.45 11.18 -3.05
C LEU A 168 0.44 11.27 -1.90
N ILE A 169 0.49 12.38 -1.16
CA ILE A 169 -0.39 12.67 -0.04
C ILE A 169 -1.11 13.99 -0.33
N TRP A 170 -2.43 13.95 -0.52
CA TRP A 170 -3.23 15.15 -0.77
C TRP A 170 -3.84 15.69 0.50
N PHE A 171 -3.98 17.02 0.58
CA PHE A 171 -4.54 17.69 1.74
C PHE A 171 -5.96 18.24 1.52
N GLU A 172 -6.79 18.24 2.57
CA GLU A 172 -8.19 18.70 2.52
C GLU A 172 -8.29 20.15 2.07
N HIS A 173 -7.34 20.99 2.49
CA HIS A 173 -7.35 22.42 2.17
C HIS A 173 -7.16 22.70 0.67
N GLY A 174 -6.69 21.72 -0.10
CA GLY A 174 -6.48 21.85 -1.54
C GLY A 174 -7.77 21.72 -2.34
N GLY A 175 -8.82 21.11 -1.79
CA GLY A 175 -10.14 20.97 -2.43
C GLY A 175 -10.12 20.19 -3.76
N MET A 176 -9.09 19.38 -4.01
CA MET A 176 -8.90 18.66 -5.26
C MET A 176 -9.88 17.48 -5.36
N GLU A 177 -10.52 17.33 -6.52
CA GLU A 177 -11.46 16.23 -6.77
C GLU A 177 -10.71 14.89 -6.88
N GLU A 178 -11.37 13.78 -6.58
CA GLU A 178 -10.79 12.43 -6.70
C GLU A 178 -10.28 12.13 -8.12
N SER A 179 -10.99 12.60 -9.14
CA SER A 179 -10.57 12.43 -10.55
C SER A 179 -9.25 13.13 -10.84
N ASP A 180 -9.04 14.32 -10.28
CA ASP A 180 -7.83 15.12 -10.51
C ASP A 180 -6.64 14.51 -9.76
N ARG A 181 -6.86 14.04 -8.53
CA ARG A 181 -5.85 13.28 -7.77
C ARG A 181 -5.44 12.00 -8.50
N SER A 182 -6.41 11.31 -9.11
CA SER A 182 -6.14 10.12 -9.92
C SER A 182 -5.32 10.44 -11.16
N ALA A 183 -5.72 11.46 -11.92
CA ALA A 183 -4.99 11.90 -13.10
C ALA A 183 -3.55 12.32 -12.76
N MET A 184 -3.36 13.04 -11.65
CA MET A 184 -2.03 13.42 -11.17
C MET A 184 -1.17 12.19 -10.80
N ALA A 185 -1.75 11.15 -10.20
CA ALA A 185 -1.03 9.91 -9.95
C ALA A 185 -0.60 9.22 -11.24
N ASP A 186 -1.49 9.13 -12.24
CA ASP A 186 -1.18 8.58 -13.56
C ASP A 186 -0.08 9.40 -14.27
N ASP A 187 -0.08 10.72 -14.12
CA ASP A 187 0.97 11.60 -14.65
C ASP A 187 2.31 11.31 -13.97
N VAL A 188 2.33 11.09 -12.65
CA VAL A 188 3.56 10.70 -11.93
C VAL A 188 4.08 9.35 -12.38
N GLU A 189 3.22 8.36 -12.60
CA GLU A 189 3.63 7.07 -13.19
C GLU A 189 4.29 7.28 -14.56
N GLY A 190 3.67 8.09 -15.42
CA GLY A 190 4.22 8.47 -16.72
C GLY A 190 5.56 9.21 -16.66
N ILE A 191 5.73 10.10 -15.68
CA ILE A 191 6.96 10.86 -15.41
C ILE A 191 8.08 9.92 -14.92
N VAL A 192 7.76 9.04 -13.98
CA VAL A 192 8.71 8.09 -13.37
C VAL A 192 9.05 6.94 -14.33
N GLY A 193 8.19 6.64 -15.30
CA GLY A 193 8.43 5.62 -16.32
C GLY A 193 8.04 4.21 -15.89
N CYS A 194 6.99 4.12 -15.10
CA CYS A 194 6.34 2.89 -14.69
C CYS A 194 4.82 3.00 -14.95
#